data_AF-A0A5E7AEB9-F1
#
_entry.id   AF-A0A5E7AEB9-F1
#
_cell.length_a   1.000
_cell.length_b   1.000
_cell.length_c   1.000
_cell.angle_alpha   90.00
_cell.angle_beta   90.00
_cell.angle_gamma   90.00
#
_symmetry.space_group_name_H-M   'P 1'
#
loop_
_entity.id
_entity.type
_entity.pdbx_description
1 polymer ?
#
loop_
_entity_poly.entity_id
_entity_poly.type
_entity_poly.pdbx_seq_one_letter_code
_entity_poly.pdbx_strand_id
1 'polypeptide(L)'
;MSKQSFTAAQREAICVAHANKCAYTRETLDISNFHIDHIVPETLNEKPDLRAETLTKLGLPKDFDLFGWENLLPCRPGANLQKSATVFEAAQIHFFLGVAASKKPNVIENLEKIERRKNRGRAVILLQQCLERGELSAEEVAQILEDYTGAPEAIFELLEGMKFTDSEEVTVVSKAELDTLRDRPVRLGENHDIDGLTLRNEANEQCFVRTCREYDQALSKDFFAQTTFDIKMSSWFEHQCGLLRALQAADTPSESFIENPRVSIIDLSLMPFSLFPEMGDEDIAIDPSTSYQDKVDDGSLVIKRVSQNLLSVESVSMGQQLIEVVRADLNGDGIEDILLFEYCYAKEGTFGFGGVKTITRLNPSGMFELMPPSKSSEC
;
A
#
# COMPACT_ATOMS: atom_id res chain seq x y z
N MET A 1 -13.43 -11.75 -41.13
CA MET A 1 -12.75 -12.16 -39.87
C MET A 1 -12.01 -10.95 -39.35
N SER A 2 -11.99 -10.73 -38.03
CA SER A 2 -11.24 -9.60 -37.47
C SER A 2 -9.75 -9.72 -37.78
N LYS A 3 -9.13 -8.61 -38.17
CA LYS A 3 -7.69 -8.48 -38.42
C LYS A 3 -6.92 -8.19 -37.14
N GLN A 4 -7.55 -7.56 -36.14
CA GLN A 4 -6.93 -7.36 -34.84
C GLN A 4 -6.93 -8.68 -34.03
N SER A 5 -5.74 -9.18 -33.73
CA SER A 5 -5.56 -10.29 -32.78
C SER A 5 -5.39 -9.75 -31.36
N PHE A 6 -6.05 -10.38 -30.39
CA PHE A 6 -5.92 -10.05 -28.97
C PHE A 6 -5.20 -11.15 -28.21
N THR A 7 -4.26 -10.79 -27.34
CA THR A 7 -3.64 -11.73 -26.41
C THR A 7 -4.66 -12.19 -25.36
N ALA A 8 -4.37 -13.30 -24.67
CA ALA A 8 -5.21 -13.76 -23.56
C ALA A 8 -5.36 -12.68 -22.46
N ALA A 9 -4.27 -11.96 -22.15
CA ALA A 9 -4.28 -10.87 -21.17
C ALA A 9 -5.17 -9.69 -21.59
N GLN A 10 -5.12 -9.30 -22.87
CA GLN A 10 -5.99 -8.24 -23.40
C GLN A 10 -7.46 -8.66 -23.37
N ARG A 11 -7.76 -9.91 -23.71
CA ARG A 11 -9.12 -10.47 -23.63
C ARG A 11 -9.65 -10.46 -22.20
N GLU A 12 -8.86 -10.94 -21.25
CA GLU A 12 -9.21 -10.91 -19.84
C GLU A 12 -9.44 -9.48 -19.33
N ALA A 13 -8.51 -8.56 -19.62
CA ALA A 13 -8.60 -7.17 -19.20
C ALA A 13 -9.90 -6.48 -19.68
N ILE A 14 -10.27 -6.69 -20.95
CA ILE A 14 -11.53 -6.18 -21.51
C ILE A 14 -12.73 -6.83 -20.81
N CYS A 15 -12.75 -8.16 -20.66
CA CYS A 15 -13.87 -8.87 -20.05
C CYS A 15 -14.11 -8.41 -18.61
N VAL A 16 -13.04 -8.29 -17.81
CA VAL A 16 -13.08 -7.86 -16.40
C VAL A 16 -13.52 -6.40 -16.29
N ALA A 17 -13.01 -5.49 -17.13
CA ALA A 17 -13.43 -4.08 -17.12
C ALA A 17 -14.94 -3.90 -17.36
N HIS A 18 -15.55 -4.83 -18.09
CA HIS A 18 -16.99 -4.89 -18.35
C HIS A 18 -17.76 -5.81 -17.39
N ALA A 19 -17.15 -6.17 -16.25
CA ALA A 19 -17.73 -7.02 -15.21
C ALA A 19 -18.20 -8.39 -15.75
N ASN A 20 -17.44 -8.95 -16.71
CA ASN A 20 -17.73 -10.22 -17.39
C ASN A 20 -19.12 -10.25 -18.03
N LYS A 21 -19.59 -9.12 -18.56
CA LYS A 21 -20.91 -9.01 -19.21
C LYS A 21 -20.80 -8.58 -20.66
N CYS A 22 -21.66 -9.15 -21.49
CA CYS A 22 -21.86 -8.74 -22.87
C CYS A 22 -22.31 -7.28 -22.90
N ALA A 23 -21.64 -6.44 -23.68
CA ALA A 23 -22.00 -5.04 -23.78
C ALA A 23 -23.39 -4.82 -24.39
N TYR A 24 -23.83 -5.73 -25.27
CA TYR A 24 -25.12 -5.65 -25.95
C TYR A 24 -26.27 -6.27 -25.15
N THR A 25 -26.07 -7.48 -24.61
CA THR A 25 -27.16 -8.25 -23.98
C THR A 25 -27.13 -8.20 -22.45
N ARG A 26 -26.02 -7.73 -21.86
CA ARG A 26 -25.76 -7.71 -20.40
C ARG A 26 -25.70 -9.08 -19.72
N GLU A 27 -25.82 -10.15 -20.49
CA GLU A 27 -25.60 -11.52 -20.03
C GLU A 27 -24.13 -11.76 -19.67
N THR A 28 -23.89 -12.67 -18.74
CA THR A 28 -22.54 -13.08 -18.34
C THR A 28 -21.80 -13.73 -19.51
N LEU A 29 -20.52 -13.39 -19.65
CA LEU A 29 -19.61 -13.96 -20.62
C LEU A 29 -18.76 -15.05 -20.00
N ASP A 30 -18.54 -16.11 -20.78
CA ASP A 30 -17.50 -17.08 -20.51
C ASP A 30 -16.18 -16.53 -21.07
N ILE A 31 -15.17 -16.41 -20.21
CA ILE A 31 -13.85 -15.87 -20.57
C ILE A 31 -13.17 -16.72 -21.66
N SER A 32 -13.46 -18.02 -21.70
CA SER A 32 -12.95 -18.93 -22.72
C SER A 32 -13.62 -18.75 -24.08
N ASN A 33 -14.81 -18.16 -24.12
CA ASN A 33 -15.64 -18.09 -25.32
C ASN A 33 -16.51 -16.82 -25.40
N PHE A 34 -15.87 -15.72 -25.74
CA PHE A 34 -16.53 -14.46 -26.12
C PHE A 34 -15.82 -13.79 -27.29
N HIS A 35 -16.48 -12.85 -27.96
CA HIS A 35 -15.86 -12.05 -29.01
C HIS A 35 -15.59 -10.64 -28.50
N ILE A 36 -14.54 -10.01 -29.05
CA ILE A 36 -14.36 -8.56 -28.94
C ILE A 36 -14.89 -7.97 -30.24
N ASP A 37 -15.85 -7.06 -30.14
CA ASP A 37 -16.41 -6.35 -31.28
C ASP A 37 -15.84 -4.94 -31.39
N HIS A 38 -15.65 -4.49 -32.62
CA HIS A 38 -15.36 -3.11 -32.97
C HIS A 38 -16.67 -2.36 -33.19
N ILE A 39 -17.00 -1.42 -32.30
CA ILE A 39 -18.24 -0.64 -32.38
C ILE A 39 -18.34 0.02 -33.76
N VAL A 40 -17.29 0.74 -34.14
CA VAL A 40 -17.01 1.19 -35.51
C VAL A 40 -16.14 0.14 -36.19
N PRO A 41 -16.60 -0.54 -37.25
CA PRO A 41 -15.92 -1.70 -37.82
C PRO A 41 -14.49 -1.41 -38.31
N GLU A 42 -13.55 -2.29 -37.97
CA GLU A 42 -12.15 -2.23 -38.45
C GLU A 42 -12.01 -2.32 -39.99
N THR A 43 -13.02 -2.85 -40.69
CA THR A 43 -13.03 -2.95 -42.15
C THR A 43 -13.01 -1.58 -42.84
N LEU A 44 -13.40 -0.51 -42.14
CA LEU A 44 -13.29 0.86 -42.64
C LEU A 44 -11.83 1.29 -42.83
N ASN A 45 -10.86 0.65 -42.17
CA ASN A 45 -9.45 0.96 -42.35
C ASN A 45 -8.96 0.69 -43.78
N GLU A 46 -9.62 -0.22 -44.51
CA GLU A 46 -9.32 -0.55 -45.91
C GLU A 46 -10.07 0.34 -46.92
N LYS A 47 -10.96 1.22 -46.45
CA LYS A 47 -11.81 2.06 -47.28
C LYS A 47 -11.74 3.52 -46.81
N PRO A 48 -10.65 4.25 -47.11
CA PRO A 48 -10.40 5.59 -46.56
C PRO A 48 -11.53 6.60 -46.79
N ASP A 49 -12.13 6.61 -47.99
CA ASP A 49 -13.23 7.52 -48.33
C ASP A 49 -14.48 7.21 -47.50
N LEU A 50 -14.86 5.94 -47.41
CA LEU A 50 -15.99 5.49 -46.61
C LEU A 50 -15.75 5.71 -45.11
N ARG A 51 -14.50 5.55 -44.65
CA ARG A 51 -14.10 5.87 -43.28
C ARG A 51 -14.30 7.35 -42.99
N ALA A 52 -13.80 8.23 -43.85
CA ALA A 52 -13.93 9.67 -43.68
C ALA A 52 -15.40 10.11 -43.64
N GLU A 53 -16.23 9.59 -44.56
CA GLU A 53 -17.68 9.85 -44.57
C GLU A 53 -18.35 9.35 -43.28
N THR A 54 -18.04 8.11 -42.87
CA THR A 54 -18.62 7.49 -41.67
C THR A 54 -18.25 8.27 -40.40
N LEU A 55 -16.97 8.60 -40.22
CA LEU A 55 -16.52 9.39 -39.06
C LEU A 55 -17.16 10.77 -39.04
N THR A 56 -17.31 11.41 -40.21
CA THR A 56 -18.00 12.71 -40.33
C THR A 56 -19.48 12.60 -39.96
N LYS A 57 -20.19 11.58 -40.49
CA LYS A 57 -21.61 11.33 -40.17
C LYS A 57 -21.81 11.06 -38.68
N LEU A 58 -20.85 10.40 -38.03
CA LEU A 58 -20.87 10.10 -36.61
C LEU A 58 -20.30 11.24 -35.74
N GLY A 59 -19.82 12.34 -36.31
CA GLY A 59 -19.21 13.43 -35.54
C GLY A 59 -17.95 13.02 -34.76
N LEU A 60 -17.23 11.99 -35.23
CA LEU A 60 -16.00 11.49 -34.61
C LEU A 60 -14.76 12.21 -35.17
N PRO A 61 -13.65 12.29 -34.40
CA PRO A 61 -12.39 12.83 -34.89
C PRO A 61 -11.89 12.09 -36.15
N LYS A 62 -11.23 12.82 -37.05
CA LYS A 62 -10.69 12.23 -38.31
C LYS A 62 -9.63 11.16 -38.04
N ASP A 63 -8.92 11.30 -36.93
CA ASP A 63 -7.86 10.41 -36.43
C ASP A 63 -8.37 9.37 -35.42
N PHE A 64 -9.70 9.18 -35.30
CA PHE A 64 -10.28 8.18 -34.41
C PHE A 64 -9.65 6.79 -34.63
N ASP A 65 -9.12 6.23 -33.55
CA ASP A 65 -8.44 4.94 -33.55
C ASP A 65 -9.44 3.79 -33.55
N LEU A 66 -9.60 3.15 -34.71
CA LEU A 66 -10.47 1.99 -34.87
C LEU A 66 -10.01 0.78 -34.06
N PHE A 67 -8.74 0.72 -33.66
CA PHE A 67 -8.18 -0.38 -32.88
C PHE A 67 -8.02 -0.03 -31.39
N GLY A 68 -8.38 1.20 -31.00
CA GLY A 68 -8.29 1.71 -29.65
C GLY A 68 -9.34 1.12 -28.72
N TRP A 69 -9.04 1.09 -27.41
CA TRP A 69 -9.90 0.51 -26.37
C TRP A 69 -11.29 1.17 -26.31
N GLU A 70 -11.38 2.44 -26.67
CA GLU A 70 -12.62 3.22 -26.80
C GLU A 70 -13.55 2.75 -27.91
N ASN A 71 -13.10 1.83 -28.78
CA ASN A 71 -13.89 1.25 -29.86
C ASN A 71 -14.19 -0.24 -29.65
N LEU A 72 -13.77 -0.83 -28.52
CA LEU A 72 -13.82 -2.28 -28.30
C LEU A 72 -14.83 -2.65 -27.21
N LEU A 73 -15.65 -3.67 -27.49
CA LEU A 73 -16.61 -4.22 -26.53
C LEU A 73 -16.54 -5.74 -26.44
N PRO A 74 -16.59 -6.32 -25.23
CA PRO A 74 -16.78 -7.75 -25.09
C PRO A 74 -18.26 -8.09 -25.34
N CYS A 75 -18.49 -9.11 -26.15
CA CYS A 75 -19.84 -9.52 -26.54
C CYS A 75 -19.93 -11.03 -26.78
N ARG A 76 -21.17 -11.53 -26.76
CA ARG A 76 -21.43 -12.92 -27.14
C ARG A 76 -21.16 -13.11 -28.63
N PRO A 77 -20.65 -14.28 -29.05
CA PRO A 77 -20.41 -14.58 -30.46
C PRO A 77 -21.62 -14.32 -31.35
N GLY A 78 -22.83 -14.72 -30.93
CA GLY A 78 -24.06 -14.50 -31.67
C GLY A 78 -24.40 -13.02 -31.88
N ALA A 79 -24.21 -12.18 -30.86
CA ALA A 79 -24.46 -10.75 -30.96
C ALA A 79 -23.48 -10.06 -31.92
N ASN A 80 -22.20 -10.44 -31.88
CA ASN A 80 -21.20 -9.96 -32.83
C ASN A 80 -21.55 -10.38 -34.27
N LEU A 81 -21.86 -11.67 -34.47
CA LEU A 81 -22.22 -12.19 -35.79
C LEU A 81 -23.48 -11.51 -36.36
N GLN A 82 -24.46 -11.21 -35.51
CA GLN A 82 -25.67 -10.50 -35.90
C GLN A 82 -25.38 -9.03 -36.29
N LYS A 83 -24.49 -8.34 -35.56
CA LYS A 83 -24.05 -6.98 -35.91
C LYS A 83 -23.25 -6.96 -37.22
N SER A 84 -22.31 -7.88 -37.38
CA SER A 84 -21.40 -7.95 -38.53
C SER A 84 -20.68 -6.61 -38.77
N ALA A 85 -20.45 -6.23 -40.02
CA ALA A 85 -19.88 -4.93 -40.40
C ALA A 85 -20.89 -3.77 -40.37
N THR A 86 -22.06 -3.95 -39.76
CA THR A 86 -23.10 -2.91 -39.74
C THR A 86 -22.68 -1.78 -38.81
N VAL A 87 -22.67 -0.57 -39.36
CA VAL A 87 -22.54 0.68 -38.60
C VAL A 87 -23.96 1.06 -38.15
N PHE A 88 -24.24 1.02 -36.85
CA PHE A 88 -25.53 1.45 -36.33
C PHE A 88 -25.75 2.96 -36.55
N GLU A 89 -26.99 3.40 -36.37
CA GLU A 89 -27.32 4.84 -36.37
C GLU A 89 -26.59 5.57 -35.23
N ALA A 90 -26.39 6.89 -35.43
CA ALA A 90 -25.47 7.68 -34.60
C ALA A 90 -25.75 7.57 -33.10
N ALA A 91 -27.02 7.62 -32.69
CA ALA A 91 -27.41 7.54 -31.28
C ALA A 91 -26.95 6.23 -30.61
N GLN A 92 -27.14 5.09 -31.27
CA GLN A 92 -26.74 3.78 -30.74
C GLN A 92 -25.22 3.65 -30.71
N ILE A 93 -24.52 4.12 -31.75
CA ILE A 93 -23.05 4.09 -31.77
C ILE A 93 -22.48 4.95 -30.64
N HIS A 94 -22.97 6.18 -30.45
CA HIS A 94 -22.47 7.05 -29.41
C HIS A 94 -22.68 6.49 -28.01
N PHE A 95 -23.81 5.81 -27.78
CA PHE A 95 -24.02 5.10 -26.52
C PHE A 95 -22.94 4.05 -26.27
N PHE A 96 -22.68 3.17 -27.25
CA PHE A 96 -21.68 2.11 -27.09
C PHE A 96 -20.24 2.64 -27.03
N LEU A 97 -19.92 3.70 -27.78
CA LEU A 97 -18.63 4.40 -27.68
C LEU A 97 -18.44 5.03 -26.30
N GLY A 98 -19.49 5.64 -25.74
CA GLY A 98 -19.47 6.15 -24.37
C GLY A 98 -19.22 5.04 -23.34
N VAL A 99 -19.84 3.87 -23.53
CA VAL A 99 -19.58 2.70 -22.68
C VAL A 99 -18.12 2.26 -22.79
N ALA A 100 -17.59 2.03 -24.00
CA ALA A 100 -16.20 1.60 -24.18
C ALA A 100 -15.20 2.64 -23.65
N ALA A 101 -15.39 3.92 -23.96
CA ALA A 101 -14.56 5.02 -23.46
C ALA A 101 -14.55 5.09 -21.92
N SER A 102 -15.70 4.90 -21.27
CA SER A 102 -15.78 4.86 -19.79
C SER A 102 -15.03 3.68 -19.17
N LYS A 103 -14.78 2.61 -19.93
CA LYS A 103 -14.09 1.40 -19.48
C LYS A 103 -12.61 1.35 -19.85
N LYS A 104 -12.16 2.19 -20.79
CA LYS A 104 -10.75 2.28 -21.21
C LYS A 104 -9.76 2.38 -20.05
N PRO A 105 -9.94 3.25 -19.01
CA PRO A 105 -9.01 3.30 -17.89
C PRO A 105 -8.86 1.96 -17.18
N ASN A 106 -9.99 1.29 -16.89
CA ASN A 106 -10.00 -0.01 -16.22
C ASN A 106 -9.39 -1.13 -17.08
N VAL A 107 -9.55 -1.08 -18.40
CA VAL A 107 -8.90 -2.05 -19.31
C VAL A 107 -7.38 -1.92 -19.22
N ILE A 108 -6.86 -0.69 -19.26
CA ILE A 108 -5.43 -0.42 -19.16
C ILE A 108 -4.89 -0.89 -17.82
N GLU A 109 -5.54 -0.48 -16.72
CA GLU A 109 -5.14 -0.86 -15.36
C GLU A 109 -5.14 -2.39 -15.16
N ASN A 110 -6.18 -3.08 -15.62
CA ASN A 110 -6.26 -4.54 -15.52
C ASN A 110 -5.16 -5.22 -16.35
N LEU A 111 -4.90 -4.74 -17.56
CA LEU A 111 -3.87 -5.29 -18.44
C LEU A 111 -2.48 -5.15 -17.80
N GLU A 112 -2.17 -3.99 -17.22
CA GLU A 112 -0.93 -3.79 -16.49
C GLU A 112 -0.80 -4.75 -15.31
N LYS A 113 -1.85 -4.92 -14.51
CA LYS A 113 -1.85 -5.87 -13.38
C LYS A 113 -1.60 -7.30 -13.85
N ILE A 114 -2.25 -7.72 -14.94
CA ILE A 114 -2.09 -9.07 -15.50
C ILE A 114 -0.66 -9.27 -16.03
N GLU A 115 -0.13 -8.33 -16.80
CA GLU A 115 1.23 -8.44 -17.34
C GLU A 115 2.30 -8.37 -16.25
N ARG A 116 2.13 -7.54 -15.21
CA ARG A 116 3.01 -7.53 -14.03
C ARG A 116 3.04 -8.91 -13.35
N ARG A 117 1.86 -9.52 -13.11
CA ARG A 117 1.77 -10.87 -12.51
C ARG A 117 2.43 -11.94 -13.39
N LYS A 118 2.22 -11.89 -14.71
CA LYS A 118 2.82 -12.82 -15.66
C LYS A 118 4.34 -12.69 -15.72
N ASN A 119 4.86 -11.46 -15.73
CA ASN A 119 6.30 -11.20 -15.70
C ASN A 119 6.92 -11.68 -14.39
N ARG A 120 6.28 -11.42 -13.24
CA ARG A 120 6.72 -11.96 -11.95
C ARG A 120 6.77 -13.49 -11.96
N GLY A 121 5.70 -14.15 -12.41
CA GLY A 121 5.65 -15.60 -12.49
C GLY A 121 6.74 -16.17 -13.40
N ARG A 122 6.99 -15.55 -14.56
CA ARG A 122 8.08 -15.94 -15.46
C ARG A 122 9.46 -15.77 -14.83
N ALA A 123 9.70 -14.65 -14.15
CA ALA A 123 10.96 -14.39 -13.46
C ALA A 123 11.23 -15.45 -12.38
N VAL A 124 10.22 -15.78 -11.57
CA VAL A 124 10.32 -16.83 -10.54
C VAL A 124 10.64 -18.19 -11.16
N ILE A 125 9.93 -18.57 -12.23
CA ILE A 125 10.17 -19.85 -12.92
C ILE A 125 11.59 -19.90 -13.53
N LEU A 126 12.05 -18.80 -14.14
CA LEU A 126 13.40 -18.73 -14.70
C LEU A 126 14.46 -18.85 -13.61
N LEU A 127 14.29 -18.14 -12.50
CA LEU A 127 15.21 -18.23 -11.36
C LEU A 127 15.26 -19.66 -10.80
N GLN A 128 14.11 -20.30 -10.62
CA GLN A 128 14.02 -21.72 -10.22
C GLN A 128 14.76 -22.63 -11.20
N GLN A 129 14.55 -22.45 -12.51
CA GLN A 129 15.23 -23.24 -13.54
C GLN A 129 16.75 -23.07 -13.51
N CYS A 130 17.24 -21.83 -13.32
CA CYS A 130 18.67 -21.57 -13.20
C CYS A 130 19.27 -22.24 -11.96
N LEU A 131 18.57 -22.19 -10.82
CA LEU A 131 18.98 -22.85 -9.57
C LEU A 131 18.98 -24.37 -9.71
N GLU A 132 17.93 -24.97 -10.28
CA GLU A 132 17.81 -26.42 -10.49
C GLU A 132 18.89 -26.96 -11.43
N ARG A 133 19.31 -26.16 -12.42
CA ARG A 133 20.36 -26.52 -13.39
C ARG A 133 21.77 -26.23 -12.88
N GLY A 134 21.91 -25.57 -11.73
CA GLY A 134 23.19 -25.07 -11.23
C GLY A 134 23.83 -24.02 -12.14
N GLU A 135 23.03 -23.35 -12.97
CA GLU A 135 23.46 -22.18 -13.76
C GLU A 135 23.61 -20.93 -12.86
N LEU A 136 22.90 -20.93 -11.72
CA LEU A 136 23.08 -20.02 -10.59
C LEU A 136 23.10 -20.83 -9.30
N SER A 137 23.94 -20.46 -8.34
CA SER A 137 23.88 -20.97 -6.97
C SER A 137 23.00 -20.09 -6.07
N ALA A 138 22.57 -20.64 -4.93
CA ALA A 138 21.82 -19.85 -3.95
C ALA A 138 22.67 -18.69 -3.39
N GLU A 139 23.97 -18.91 -3.22
CA GLU A 139 24.93 -17.89 -2.79
C GLU A 139 25.11 -16.79 -3.84
N GLU A 140 25.15 -17.12 -5.13
CA GLU A 140 25.22 -16.12 -6.21
C GLU A 140 23.95 -15.28 -6.27
N VAL A 141 22.77 -15.88 -6.05
CA VAL A 141 21.52 -15.13 -5.95
C VAL A 141 21.51 -14.22 -4.72
N ALA A 142 21.97 -14.71 -3.57
CA ALA A 142 22.11 -13.89 -2.36
C ALA A 142 23.09 -12.73 -2.59
N GLN A 143 24.23 -12.97 -3.25
CA GLN A 143 25.19 -11.92 -3.60
C GLN A 143 24.60 -10.91 -4.57
N ILE A 144 23.81 -11.33 -5.56
CA ILE A 144 23.11 -10.38 -6.47
C ILE A 144 22.12 -9.52 -5.69
N LEU A 145 21.42 -10.09 -4.70
CA LEU A 145 20.54 -9.32 -3.81
C LEU A 145 21.34 -8.34 -2.97
N GLU A 146 22.47 -8.77 -2.40
CA GLU A 146 23.41 -7.93 -1.64
C GLU A 146 24.08 -6.84 -2.50
N ASP A 147 24.39 -7.12 -3.76
CA ASP A 147 25.00 -6.16 -4.69
C ASP A 147 23.95 -5.15 -5.19
N TYR A 148 22.70 -5.58 -5.31
CA TYR A 148 21.57 -4.70 -5.64
C TYR A 148 21.22 -3.78 -4.46
N THR A 149 21.35 -4.27 -3.22
CA THR A 149 21.28 -3.45 -2.00
C THR A 149 22.59 -2.70 -1.70
N GLY A 150 23.71 -3.11 -2.31
CA GLY A 150 25.06 -2.55 -2.16
C GLY A 150 25.35 -1.31 -3.01
N ALA A 151 24.40 -0.85 -3.82
CA ALA A 151 24.40 0.53 -4.33
C ALA A 151 23.84 1.47 -3.25
N PRO A 152 24.57 2.53 -2.85
CA PRO A 152 24.60 3.05 -1.48
C PRO A 152 23.50 4.07 -1.20
N GLU A 153 22.26 3.61 -1.20
CA GLU A 153 21.20 4.26 -0.44
C GLU A 153 20.58 3.13 0.37
N ALA A 154 20.70 3.13 1.70
CA ALA A 154 20.08 2.06 2.49
C ALA A 154 18.60 1.95 2.10
N ILE A 155 18.25 0.84 1.46
CA ILE A 155 16.90 0.57 0.97
C ILE A 155 16.20 -0.21 2.08
N PHE A 156 15.12 0.35 2.59
CA PHE A 156 14.29 -0.25 3.62
C PHE A 156 13.01 -0.80 3.00
N GLU A 157 12.75 -2.08 3.21
CA GLU A 157 11.47 -2.69 2.89
C GLU A 157 10.50 -2.49 4.06
N LEU A 158 9.33 -1.92 3.76
CA LEU A 158 8.29 -1.66 4.75
C LEU A 158 7.25 -2.79 4.73
N LEU A 159 7.00 -3.36 5.91
CA LEU A 159 5.93 -4.33 6.15
C LEU A 159 4.53 -3.67 6.13
N GLU A 160 4.46 -2.40 6.54
CA GLU A 160 3.30 -1.52 6.37
C GLU A 160 3.74 -0.29 5.58
N GLY A 161 3.18 -0.08 4.40
CA GLY A 161 3.64 0.98 3.50
C GLY A 161 3.18 2.37 3.92
N MET A 162 3.95 3.37 3.47
CA MET A 162 3.60 4.77 3.66
C MET A 162 2.49 5.20 2.71
N LYS A 163 1.52 5.95 3.23
CA LYS A 163 0.36 6.43 2.46
C LYS A 163 0.39 7.95 2.35
N PHE A 164 0.44 8.42 1.11
CA PHE A 164 0.36 9.85 0.76
C PHE A 164 -0.94 10.14 0.02
N THR A 165 -1.32 11.41 -0.08
CA THR A 165 -2.56 11.80 -0.77
C THR A 165 -2.46 11.72 -2.29
N ASP A 166 -1.23 11.78 -2.83
CA ASP A 166 -0.92 11.98 -4.24
C ASP A 166 -0.44 10.72 -4.98
N SER A 167 -0.24 9.60 -4.29
CA SER A 167 0.28 8.38 -4.91
C SER A 167 -0.27 7.08 -4.33
N GLU A 168 0.12 5.98 -4.98
CA GLU A 168 0.07 4.64 -4.41
C GLU A 168 0.99 4.51 -3.19
N GLU A 169 0.72 3.51 -2.38
CA GLU A 169 1.47 3.15 -1.17
C GLU A 169 2.96 2.93 -1.49
N VAL A 170 3.83 3.52 -0.68
CA VAL A 170 5.30 3.35 -0.79
C VAL A 170 5.72 2.26 0.19
N THR A 171 6.22 1.14 -0.33
CA THR A 171 6.67 -0.01 0.48
C THR A 171 8.18 -0.21 0.47
N VAL A 172 8.91 0.59 -0.30
CA VAL A 172 10.37 0.55 -0.40
C VAL A 172 10.85 1.99 -0.32
N VAL A 173 11.77 2.27 0.61
CA VAL A 173 12.28 3.62 0.86
C VAL A 173 13.80 3.60 0.85
N SER A 174 14.41 4.44 0.02
CA SER A 174 15.85 4.68 0.06
C SER A 174 16.19 5.90 0.94
N LYS A 175 17.41 5.94 1.51
CA LYS A 175 17.88 7.10 2.26
C LYS A 175 17.86 8.41 1.45
N ALA A 176 18.10 8.39 0.14
CA ALA A 176 18.09 9.63 -0.65
C ALA A 176 16.67 10.17 -0.92
N GLU A 177 15.67 9.30 -0.88
CA GLU A 177 14.27 9.71 -1.05
C GLU A 177 13.69 10.33 0.23
N LEU A 178 14.28 10.09 1.41
CA LEU A 178 13.73 10.53 2.70
C LEU A 178 13.38 12.02 2.72
N ASP A 179 14.27 12.88 2.25
CA ASP A 179 14.01 14.33 2.22
C ASP A 179 12.81 14.67 1.33
N THR A 180 12.69 14.01 0.17
CA THR A 180 11.55 14.22 -0.73
C THR A 180 10.26 13.69 -0.12
N LEU A 181 10.29 12.56 0.57
CA LEU A 181 9.13 11.96 1.23
C LEU A 181 8.60 12.84 2.38
N ARG A 182 9.48 13.57 3.07
CA ARG A 182 9.07 14.50 4.14
C ARG A 182 8.26 15.69 3.65
N ASP A 183 8.39 16.04 2.37
CA ASP A 183 7.66 17.14 1.72
C ASP A 183 6.34 16.69 1.08
N ARG A 184 6.00 15.40 1.16
CA ARG A 184 4.77 14.87 0.59
C ARG A 184 3.60 14.97 1.58
N PRO A 185 2.37 15.25 1.11
CA PRO A 185 1.23 15.35 2.01
C PRO A 185 0.82 13.99 2.58
N VAL A 186 0.78 13.90 3.91
CA VAL A 186 0.41 12.68 4.64
C VAL A 186 -1.08 12.39 4.44
N ARG A 187 -1.41 11.12 4.16
CA ARG A 187 -2.81 10.69 4.08
C ARG A 187 -3.38 10.38 5.46
N LEU A 188 -4.49 11.04 5.80
CA LEU A 188 -5.15 10.93 7.11
C LEU A 188 -6.25 9.87 7.08
N GLY A 189 -5.84 8.60 7.05
CA GLY A 189 -6.73 7.44 6.96
C GLY A 189 -7.44 7.32 5.62
N GLU A 190 -8.68 6.81 5.64
CA GLU A 190 -9.49 6.59 4.42
C GLU A 190 -10.38 7.80 4.05
N ASN A 191 -10.31 8.89 4.82
CA ASN A 191 -11.10 10.08 4.55
C ASN A 191 -10.40 10.96 3.52
N HIS A 192 -10.97 11.05 2.32
CA HIS A 192 -10.44 11.91 1.24
C HIS A 192 -10.76 13.40 1.41
N ASP A 193 -11.64 13.76 2.35
CA ASP A 193 -12.08 15.15 2.57
C ASP A 193 -11.18 15.93 3.54
N ILE A 194 -10.24 15.25 4.22
CA ILE A 194 -9.32 15.88 5.18
C ILE A 194 -7.93 15.98 4.54
N ASP A 195 -7.46 17.20 4.32
CA ASP A 195 -6.21 17.50 3.59
C ASP A 195 -5.04 17.92 4.48
N GLY A 196 -5.22 17.90 5.81
CA GLY A 196 -4.21 18.25 6.80
C GLY A 196 -4.76 18.36 8.23
N LEU A 197 -3.92 18.85 9.14
CA LEU A 197 -4.20 18.98 10.57
C LEU A 197 -3.98 20.43 11.03
N THR A 198 -4.84 20.93 11.93
CA THR A 198 -4.62 22.21 12.60
C THR A 198 -4.08 21.97 14.00
N LEU A 199 -2.86 22.44 14.27
CA LEU A 199 -2.22 22.43 15.58
C LEU A 199 -2.36 23.80 16.25
N ARG A 200 -2.20 23.83 17.58
CA ARG A 200 -2.29 25.05 18.39
C ARG A 200 -1.19 25.14 19.42
N ASN A 201 -0.79 26.36 19.78
CA ASN A 201 0.12 26.61 20.91
C ASN A 201 -0.64 27.15 22.13
N GLU A 202 0.07 27.44 23.22
CA GLU A 202 -0.54 27.98 24.46
C GLU A 202 -1.22 29.36 24.25
N ALA A 203 -0.74 30.15 23.30
CA ALA A 203 -1.34 31.43 22.92
C ALA A 203 -2.60 31.25 22.05
N ASN A 204 -3.02 30.00 21.78
CA ASN A 204 -4.14 29.63 20.92
C ASN A 204 -3.99 30.08 19.46
N GLU A 205 -2.74 30.32 19.03
CA GLU A 205 -2.41 30.51 17.62
C GLU A 205 -2.58 29.19 16.88
N GLN A 206 -2.90 29.25 15.59
CA GLN A 206 -3.16 28.06 14.77
C GLN A 206 -2.07 27.88 13.73
N CYS A 207 -1.63 26.64 13.54
CA CYS A 207 -0.73 26.24 12.47
C CYS A 207 -1.36 25.08 11.69
N PHE A 208 -1.55 25.24 10.39
CA PHE A 208 -2.09 24.18 9.53
C PHE A 208 -0.93 23.44 8.85
N VAL A 209 -0.93 22.11 8.94
CA VAL A 209 0.14 21.25 8.44
C VAL A 209 -0.40 20.11 7.57
N ARG A 210 0.34 19.78 6.51
CA ARG A 210 0.04 18.72 5.53
C ARG A 210 1.16 17.72 5.39
N THR A 211 2.40 18.16 5.59
CA THR A 211 3.61 17.35 5.36
C THR A 211 4.33 17.05 6.68
N CYS A 212 5.22 16.05 6.66
CA CYS A 212 6.06 15.79 7.83
C CYS A 212 6.99 16.95 8.17
N ARG A 213 7.51 17.64 7.14
CA ARG A 213 8.35 18.81 7.36
C ARG A 213 7.60 19.94 8.08
N GLU A 214 6.37 20.21 7.67
CA GLU A 214 5.52 21.22 8.33
C GLU A 214 5.14 20.81 9.76
N TYR A 215 4.80 19.53 9.97
CA TYR A 215 4.47 18.99 11.29
C TYR A 215 5.65 19.10 12.27
N ASP A 216 6.84 18.64 11.88
CA ASP A 216 8.04 18.73 12.71
C ASP A 216 8.42 20.19 13.04
N GLN A 217 8.28 21.10 12.06
CA GLN A 217 8.49 22.53 12.28
C GLN A 217 7.48 23.14 13.24
N ALA A 218 6.22 22.70 13.20
CA ALA A 218 5.19 23.16 14.12
C ALA A 218 5.49 22.68 15.55
N LEU A 219 5.86 21.40 15.73
CA LEU A 219 6.26 20.87 17.03
C LEU A 219 7.46 21.61 17.62
N SER A 220 8.45 21.99 16.80
CA SER A 220 9.60 22.78 17.25
C SER A 220 9.26 24.20 17.74
N LYS A 221 8.03 24.65 17.50
CA LYS A 221 7.49 25.96 17.92
C LYS A 221 6.39 25.80 18.98
N ASP A 222 6.40 24.67 19.70
CA ASP A 222 5.46 24.35 20.78
C ASP A 222 3.98 24.30 20.35
N PHE A 223 3.72 23.98 19.06
CA PHE A 223 2.37 23.64 18.62
C PHE A 223 2.07 22.17 18.93
N PHE A 224 0.84 21.88 19.35
CA PHE A 224 0.37 20.54 19.69
C PHE A 224 -1.09 20.34 19.25
N ALA A 225 -1.49 19.06 19.18
CA ALA A 225 -2.87 18.68 18.92
C ALA A 225 -3.73 18.90 20.18
N GLN A 226 -4.71 19.79 20.12
CA GLN A 226 -5.44 20.22 21.32
C GLN A 226 -6.72 19.40 21.57
N THR A 227 -7.47 19.05 20.52
CA THR A 227 -8.73 18.31 20.68
C THR A 227 -8.51 16.80 20.54
N THR A 228 -9.43 15.99 21.08
CA THR A 228 -9.39 14.52 20.88
C THR A 228 -9.42 14.14 19.39
N PHE A 229 -10.08 14.94 18.56
CA PHE A 229 -10.03 14.74 17.12
C PHE A 229 -8.64 15.02 16.57
N ASP A 230 -8.04 16.17 16.92
CA ASP A 230 -6.70 16.54 16.47
C ASP A 230 -5.66 15.53 16.92
N ILE A 231 -5.73 15.02 18.16
CA ILE A 231 -4.79 14.02 18.70
C ILE A 231 -4.84 12.74 17.86
N LYS A 232 -6.04 12.25 17.53
CA LYS A 232 -6.20 11.08 16.67
C LYS A 232 -5.70 11.31 15.25
N MET A 233 -5.92 12.51 14.72
CA MET A 233 -5.39 12.86 13.40
C MET A 233 -3.87 13.01 13.42
N SER A 234 -3.31 13.50 14.53
CA SER A 234 -1.87 13.63 14.78
C SER A 234 -1.17 12.29 14.68
N SER A 235 -1.79 11.20 15.11
CA SER A 235 -1.20 9.86 15.04
C SER A 235 -0.75 9.45 13.64
N TRP A 236 -1.44 9.88 12.58
CA TRP A 236 -1.00 9.64 11.21
C TRP A 236 0.32 10.36 10.90
N PHE A 237 0.47 11.60 11.34
CA PHE A 237 1.74 12.33 11.23
C PHE A 237 2.82 11.69 12.12
N GLU A 238 2.50 11.36 13.37
CA GLU A 238 3.47 10.73 14.27
C GLU A 238 4.01 9.41 13.72
N HIS A 239 3.16 8.59 13.11
CA HIS A 239 3.55 7.36 12.42
C HIS A 239 4.46 7.64 11.23
N GLN A 240 4.00 8.41 10.24
CA GLN A 240 4.75 8.61 9.00
C GLN A 240 6.05 9.39 9.23
N CYS A 241 6.00 10.45 10.03
CA CYS A 241 7.17 11.29 10.31
C CYS A 241 8.12 10.61 11.31
N GLY A 242 7.59 9.84 12.25
CA GLY A 242 8.39 8.97 13.11
C GLY A 242 9.17 7.91 12.31
N LEU A 243 8.51 7.25 11.34
CA LEU A 243 9.17 6.31 10.43
C LEU A 243 10.30 6.98 9.65
N LEU A 244 10.03 8.10 8.96
CA LEU A 244 11.07 8.78 8.18
C LEU A 244 12.27 9.22 9.02
N ARG A 245 12.04 9.67 10.27
CA ARG A 245 13.12 9.99 11.21
C ARG A 245 13.91 8.75 11.62
N ALA A 246 13.23 7.65 11.91
CA ALA A 246 13.88 6.39 12.25
C ALA A 246 14.75 5.88 11.09
N LEU A 247 14.21 5.85 9.86
CA LEU A 247 14.95 5.45 8.66
C LEU A 247 16.14 6.35 8.36
N GLN A 248 16.08 7.63 8.73
CA GLN A 248 17.20 8.55 8.56
C GLN A 248 18.39 8.19 9.47
N ALA A 249 18.11 7.70 10.67
CA ALA A 249 19.12 7.22 11.62
C ALA A 249 19.52 5.75 11.41
N ALA A 250 18.70 4.99 10.67
CA ALA A 250 18.82 3.55 10.56
C ALA A 250 19.98 3.10 9.68
N ASP A 251 20.59 1.96 9.99
CA ASP A 251 21.60 1.28 9.17
C ASP A 251 21.31 -0.23 9.06
N THR A 252 22.16 -0.94 8.32
CA THR A 252 22.06 -2.40 8.20
C THR A 252 22.60 -3.07 9.47
N PRO A 253 21.82 -3.92 10.14
CA PRO A 253 22.27 -4.59 11.35
C PRO A 253 23.39 -5.60 11.06
N SER A 254 24.35 -5.68 11.96
CA SER A 254 25.44 -6.66 11.93
C SER A 254 25.08 -7.98 12.63
N GLU A 255 24.17 -7.92 13.59
CA GLU A 255 23.66 -9.06 14.37
C GLU A 255 22.14 -8.97 14.51
N SER A 256 21.45 -10.11 14.53
CA SER A 256 20.01 -10.17 14.76
C SER A 256 19.64 -11.27 15.74
N PHE A 257 18.81 -10.92 16.73
CA PHE A 257 18.15 -11.86 17.63
C PHE A 257 16.66 -12.05 17.32
N ILE A 258 16.20 -11.48 16.20
CA ILE A 258 14.79 -11.46 15.78
C ILE A 258 14.53 -12.11 14.42
N GLU A 259 15.57 -12.35 13.61
CA GLU A 259 15.44 -12.97 12.29
C GLU A 259 15.58 -14.50 12.34
N ASN A 260 16.44 -15.04 13.21
CA ASN A 260 16.70 -16.48 13.30
C ASN A 260 16.84 -17.00 14.76
N PRO A 261 15.81 -17.64 15.34
CA PRO A 261 14.47 -17.84 14.77
C PRO A 261 13.73 -16.52 14.60
N ARG A 262 12.86 -16.45 13.59
CA ARG A 262 12.06 -15.26 13.34
C ARG A 262 11.06 -15.06 14.48
N VAL A 263 11.23 -13.98 15.24
CA VAL A 263 10.31 -13.55 16.30
C VAL A 263 9.76 -12.16 16.01
N SER A 264 8.62 -11.83 16.63
CA SER A 264 7.78 -10.68 16.30
C SER A 264 6.89 -10.28 17.49
N ILE A 265 6.20 -9.15 17.39
CA ILE A 265 5.19 -8.69 18.36
C ILE A 265 4.07 -9.71 18.64
N ILE A 266 3.88 -10.71 17.75
CA ILE A 266 2.90 -11.79 17.97
C ILE A 266 3.41 -12.88 18.92
N ASP A 267 4.72 -12.93 19.20
CA ASP A 267 5.32 -13.81 20.19
C ASP A 267 5.13 -13.22 21.59
N LEU A 268 3.89 -13.30 22.10
CA LEU A 268 3.46 -12.59 23.31
C LEU A 268 4.29 -12.89 24.57
N SER A 269 4.93 -14.05 24.63
CA SER A 269 5.84 -14.42 25.73
C SER A 269 7.16 -13.61 25.72
N LEU A 270 7.47 -12.97 24.59
CA LEU A 270 8.63 -12.09 24.43
C LEU A 270 8.25 -10.61 24.59
N MET A 271 6.97 -10.26 24.64
CA MET A 271 6.51 -8.88 24.76
C MET A 271 6.36 -8.49 26.23
N PRO A 272 7.21 -7.60 26.79
CA PRO A 272 7.07 -7.19 28.19
C PRO A 272 5.81 -6.35 28.39
N PHE A 273 5.05 -6.63 29.46
CA PHE A 273 3.81 -5.93 29.76
C PHE A 273 3.99 -4.43 30.05
N SER A 274 5.21 -4.01 30.41
CA SER A 274 5.56 -2.59 30.55
C SER A 274 5.40 -1.77 29.26
N LEU A 275 5.25 -2.43 28.09
CA LEU A 275 4.91 -1.76 26.83
C LEU A 275 3.43 -1.39 26.71
N PHE A 276 2.54 -2.00 27.51
CA PHE A 276 1.10 -1.78 27.42
C PHE A 276 0.73 -0.41 28.02
N PRO A 277 -0.17 0.36 27.39
CA PRO A 277 -0.53 1.69 27.90
C PRO A 277 -1.30 1.61 29.21
N GLU A 278 -0.88 2.42 30.18
CA GLU A 278 -1.62 2.64 31.42
C GLU A 278 -2.29 4.02 31.40
N MET A 279 -3.45 4.14 32.08
CA MET A 279 -4.12 5.42 32.32
C MET A 279 -4.15 5.69 33.83
N GLY A 280 -3.45 6.72 34.28
CA GLY A 280 -3.39 7.15 35.67
C GLY A 280 -1.97 7.46 36.13
N ASP A 281 -1.84 8.09 37.32
CA ASP A 281 -0.57 8.46 37.95
C ASP A 281 -0.06 7.41 38.95
N GLU A 282 -0.70 6.24 39.04
CA GLU A 282 -0.25 5.18 39.94
C GLU A 282 0.87 4.39 39.29
N ASP A 283 2.11 4.66 39.70
CA ASP A 283 3.29 3.82 39.43
C ASP A 283 3.10 2.45 40.09
N ILE A 284 2.27 1.59 39.50
CA ILE A 284 2.24 0.18 39.86
C ILE A 284 3.54 -0.40 39.32
N ALA A 285 4.43 -0.81 40.22
CA ALA A 285 5.65 -1.51 39.83
C ALA A 285 5.28 -2.83 39.15
N ILE A 286 5.17 -2.81 37.82
CA ILE A 286 5.03 -4.02 37.00
C ILE A 286 6.35 -4.78 37.11
N ASP A 287 6.26 -6.07 37.46
CA ASP A 287 7.40 -6.96 37.41
C ASP A 287 7.94 -6.99 35.96
N PRO A 288 9.21 -6.58 35.73
CA PRO A 288 9.80 -6.52 34.39
C PRO A 288 9.78 -7.85 33.64
N SER A 289 9.58 -8.97 34.34
CA SER A 289 9.46 -10.31 33.75
C SER A 289 8.04 -10.66 33.27
N THR A 290 7.04 -9.83 33.59
CA THR A 290 5.66 -10.06 33.17
C THR A 290 5.51 -9.78 31.68
N SER A 291 5.02 -10.77 30.94
CA SER A 291 4.80 -10.70 29.50
C SER A 291 3.34 -10.42 29.15
N TYR A 292 3.06 -10.12 27.88
CA TYR A 292 1.70 -10.06 27.34
C TYR A 292 1.03 -11.43 27.43
N GLN A 293 1.78 -12.52 27.26
CA GLN A 293 1.24 -13.88 27.37
C GLN A 293 0.71 -14.15 28.78
N ASP A 294 1.43 -13.74 29.83
CA ASP A 294 0.98 -13.94 31.22
C ASP A 294 -0.36 -13.25 31.48
N LYS A 295 -0.57 -12.06 30.89
CA LYS A 295 -1.82 -11.30 30.99
C LYS A 295 -2.96 -11.86 30.13
N VAL A 296 -2.62 -12.54 29.05
CA VAL A 296 -3.60 -13.31 28.28
C VAL A 296 -4.02 -14.55 29.07
N ASP A 297 -3.07 -15.23 29.71
CA ASP A 297 -3.31 -16.45 30.47
C ASP A 297 -4.13 -16.20 31.74
N ASP A 298 -3.93 -15.05 32.42
CA ASP A 298 -4.73 -14.63 33.58
C ASP A 298 -6.07 -13.96 33.21
N GLY A 299 -6.30 -13.70 31.92
CA GLY A 299 -7.52 -13.11 31.37
C GLY A 299 -7.64 -11.60 31.52
N SER A 300 -6.60 -10.90 32.00
CA SER A 300 -6.59 -9.43 32.11
C SER A 300 -6.34 -8.72 30.78
N LEU A 301 -5.75 -9.42 29.80
CA LEU A 301 -5.55 -8.95 28.43
C LEU A 301 -6.26 -9.89 27.44
N VAL A 302 -7.00 -9.31 26.50
CA VAL A 302 -7.76 -10.03 25.49
C VAL A 302 -7.24 -9.70 24.11
N ILE A 303 -6.81 -10.71 23.36
CA ILE A 303 -6.42 -10.57 21.96
C ILE A 303 -7.66 -10.29 21.11
N LYS A 304 -7.66 -9.17 20.38
CA LYS A 304 -8.75 -8.78 19.46
C LYS A 304 -8.45 -9.13 18.02
N ARG A 305 -7.19 -8.95 17.59
CA ARG A 305 -6.76 -9.21 16.23
C ARG A 305 -5.30 -9.59 16.20
N VAL A 306 -4.97 -10.59 15.38
CA VAL A 306 -3.61 -10.99 15.05
C VAL A 306 -3.52 -11.16 13.54
N SER A 307 -2.44 -10.65 12.95
CA SER A 307 -2.00 -10.98 11.59
C SER A 307 -0.47 -11.00 11.55
N GLN A 308 0.15 -11.14 10.38
CA GLN A 308 1.59 -11.37 10.26
C GLN A 308 2.46 -10.27 10.89
N ASN A 309 2.02 -9.01 10.86
CA ASN A 309 2.75 -7.87 11.41
C ASN A 309 1.86 -6.97 12.30
N LEU A 310 0.68 -7.43 12.73
CA LEU A 310 -0.25 -6.64 13.54
C LEU A 310 -0.75 -7.44 14.73
N LEU A 311 -0.68 -6.80 15.90
CA LEU A 311 -1.28 -7.26 17.15
C LEU A 311 -2.25 -6.19 17.67
N SER A 312 -3.47 -6.58 18.03
CA SER A 312 -4.38 -5.74 18.77
C SER A 312 -4.88 -6.47 20.01
N VAL A 313 -4.71 -5.82 21.16
CA VAL A 313 -5.03 -6.35 22.48
C VAL A 313 -5.79 -5.32 23.30
N GLU A 314 -6.59 -5.79 24.25
CA GLU A 314 -7.40 -4.95 25.12
C GLU A 314 -7.39 -5.44 26.57
N SER A 315 -7.21 -4.52 27.50
CA SER A 315 -7.49 -4.75 28.92
C SER A 315 -8.93 -4.36 29.25
N VAL A 316 -9.24 -4.20 30.55
CA VAL A 316 -10.54 -3.68 31.00
C VAL A 316 -10.77 -2.23 30.56
N SER A 317 -9.73 -1.38 30.58
CA SER A 317 -9.84 0.07 30.39
C SER A 317 -9.23 0.56 29.07
N MET A 318 -8.16 -0.07 28.61
CA MET A 318 -7.35 0.38 27.49
C MET A 318 -7.29 -0.68 26.38
N GLY A 319 -7.12 -0.21 25.16
CA GLY A 319 -6.72 -1.01 24.01
C GLY A 319 -5.41 -0.50 23.42
N GLN A 320 -4.68 -1.41 22.80
CA GLN A 320 -3.43 -1.13 22.09
C GLN A 320 -3.42 -1.90 20.78
N GLN A 321 -3.00 -1.22 19.72
CA GLN A 321 -2.69 -1.81 18.43
C GLN A 321 -1.21 -1.53 18.13
N LEU A 322 -0.48 -2.58 17.78
CA LEU A 322 0.90 -2.55 17.35
C LEU A 322 0.98 -3.08 15.92
N ILE A 323 1.71 -2.39 15.07
CA ILE A 323 2.00 -2.81 13.70
C ILE A 323 3.51 -2.76 13.49
N GLU A 324 4.15 -3.87 13.14
CA GLU A 324 5.54 -3.86 12.69
C GLU A 324 5.64 -3.22 11.32
N VAL A 325 6.56 -2.26 11.19
CA VAL A 325 6.70 -1.43 9.99
C VAL A 325 8.02 -1.72 9.28
N VAL A 326 9.12 -1.74 10.00
CA VAL A 326 10.45 -1.99 9.44
C VAL A 326 11.34 -2.65 10.49
N ARG A 327 12.28 -3.47 10.02
CA ARG A 327 13.36 -4.06 10.82
C ARG A 327 14.69 -3.57 10.28
N ALA A 328 15.53 -3.02 11.15
CA ALA A 328 16.83 -2.43 10.82
C ALA A 328 17.62 -2.18 12.10
N ASP A 329 18.90 -1.82 12.01
CA ASP A 329 19.57 -1.18 13.15
C ASP A 329 19.09 0.27 13.23
N LEU A 330 18.24 0.59 14.22
CA LEU A 330 17.57 1.88 14.32
C LEU A 330 18.28 2.85 15.28
N ASN A 331 19.34 2.38 15.96
CA ASN A 331 20.05 3.15 16.99
C ASN A 331 21.58 3.24 16.75
N GLY A 332 22.12 2.49 15.80
CA GLY A 332 23.53 2.45 15.43
C GLY A 332 24.40 1.52 16.29
N ASP A 333 23.82 0.61 17.07
CA ASP A 333 24.54 -0.35 17.91
C ASP A 333 24.89 -1.66 17.18
N GLY A 334 24.44 -1.80 15.93
CA GLY A 334 24.67 -2.97 15.08
C GLY A 334 23.70 -4.14 15.32
N ILE A 335 22.71 -4.01 16.21
CA ILE A 335 21.69 -5.02 16.50
C ILE A 335 20.40 -4.69 15.74
N GLU A 336 19.74 -5.70 15.20
CA GLU A 336 18.46 -5.52 14.52
C GLU A 336 17.32 -5.20 15.51
N ASP A 337 16.63 -4.10 15.25
CA ASP A 337 15.48 -3.59 15.96
C ASP A 337 14.19 -3.71 15.14
N ILE A 338 13.03 -3.54 15.78
CA ILE A 338 11.72 -3.45 15.14
C ILE A 338 11.11 -2.07 15.42
N LEU A 339 10.80 -1.32 14.36
CA LEU A 339 9.95 -0.13 14.47
C LEU A 339 8.48 -0.52 14.41
N LEU A 340 7.70 -0.01 15.36
CA LEU A 340 6.28 -0.23 15.50
C LEU A 340 5.50 1.07 15.31
N PHE A 341 4.37 1.00 14.60
CA PHE A 341 3.28 1.95 14.78
C PHE A 341 2.42 1.48 15.94
N GLU A 342 2.27 2.35 16.94
CA GLU A 342 1.41 2.13 18.09
C GLU A 342 0.18 3.04 18.00
N TYR A 343 -0.99 2.48 18.32
CA TYR A 343 -2.19 3.26 18.60
C TYR A 343 -2.89 2.73 19.85
N CYS A 344 -3.07 3.61 20.82
CA CYS A 344 -3.67 3.34 22.13
C CYS A 344 -5.02 4.04 22.23
N TYR A 345 -5.99 3.41 22.89
CA TYR A 345 -7.34 3.97 23.02
C TYR A 345 -8.03 3.57 24.32
N ALA A 346 -8.87 4.45 24.84
CA ALA A 346 -9.77 4.14 25.95
C ALA A 346 -10.98 3.36 25.43
N LYS A 347 -11.31 2.22 26.05
CA LYS A 347 -12.39 1.35 25.57
C LYS A 347 -13.79 1.95 25.71
N GLU A 348 -14.01 2.71 26.77
CA GLU A 348 -15.29 3.35 27.06
C GLU A 348 -15.29 4.87 26.78
N GLY A 349 -14.28 5.34 26.05
CA GLY A 349 -14.07 6.75 25.78
C GLY A 349 -13.82 7.05 24.31
N THR A 350 -13.72 8.34 24.00
CA THR A 350 -13.27 8.80 22.69
C THR A 350 -11.78 9.06 22.66
N PHE A 351 -11.08 8.97 23.79
CA PHE A 351 -9.64 9.22 23.86
C PHE A 351 -8.85 8.14 23.11
N GLY A 352 -7.91 8.58 22.28
CA GLY A 352 -6.94 7.72 21.62
C GLY A 352 -5.79 8.56 21.08
N PHE A 353 -4.61 7.96 21.07
CA PHE A 353 -3.35 8.58 20.67
C PHE A 353 -2.46 7.48 20.09
N GLY A 354 -1.40 7.85 19.39
CA GLY A 354 -0.56 6.89 18.73
C GLY A 354 0.67 7.56 18.16
N GLY A 355 1.75 6.79 18.07
CA GLY A 355 3.05 7.25 17.64
C GLY A 355 3.92 6.07 17.21
N VAL A 356 5.23 6.27 17.23
CA VAL A 356 6.19 5.19 16.91
C VAL A 356 6.85 4.68 18.18
N LYS A 357 7.09 3.37 18.24
CA LYS A 357 7.93 2.73 19.25
C LYS A 357 9.01 1.91 18.55
N THR A 358 10.20 1.85 19.14
CA THR A 358 11.22 0.93 18.67
C THR A 358 11.49 -0.08 19.77
N ILE A 359 11.42 -1.36 19.43
CA ILE A 359 11.77 -2.45 20.33
C ILE A 359 13.01 -3.16 19.82
N THR A 360 13.89 -3.54 20.74
CA THR A 360 15.10 -4.30 20.45
C THR A 360 15.07 -5.61 21.21
N ARG A 361 15.88 -6.58 20.80
CA ARG A 361 16.06 -7.83 21.53
C ARG A 361 17.54 -8.15 21.56
N LEU A 362 18.13 -8.17 22.75
CA LEU A 362 19.59 -8.24 22.91
C LEU A 362 20.15 -9.67 23.01
N ASN A 363 19.30 -10.69 23.19
CA ASN A 363 19.73 -12.08 23.24
C ASN A 363 18.58 -13.07 22.97
N PRO A 364 18.88 -14.34 22.60
CA PRO A 364 17.87 -15.34 22.24
C PRO A 364 16.96 -15.81 23.38
N SER A 365 17.29 -15.53 24.64
CA SER A 365 16.49 -15.89 25.82
C SER A 365 15.72 -14.70 26.42
N GLY A 366 16.01 -13.49 25.98
CA GLY A 366 15.42 -12.26 26.50
C GLY A 366 14.08 -11.95 25.86
N MET A 367 13.29 -11.14 26.57
CA MET A 367 12.15 -10.43 26.01
C MET A 367 12.62 -9.25 25.14
N PHE A 368 11.69 -8.64 24.43
CA PHE A 368 11.90 -7.34 23.82
C PHE A 368 12.14 -6.26 24.88
N GLU A 369 12.89 -5.24 24.51
CA GLU A 369 13.15 -4.06 25.33
C GLU A 369 12.72 -2.81 24.55
N LEU A 370 12.04 -1.88 25.23
CA LEU A 370 11.70 -0.59 24.62
C LEU A 370 12.97 0.26 24.51
N MET A 371 13.31 0.69 23.30
CA MET A 371 14.38 1.66 23.15
C MET A 371 13.91 3.04 23.61
N PRO A 372 14.74 3.81 24.32
CA PRO A 372 14.43 5.20 24.60
C PRO A 372 14.30 5.97 23.28
N PRO A 373 13.38 6.96 23.19
CA PRO A 373 13.28 7.78 22.00
C PRO A 373 14.65 8.43 21.73
N SER A 374 15.11 8.33 20.48
CA SER A 374 16.36 8.98 20.05
C SER A 374 16.26 10.45 20.45
N LYS A 375 17.17 10.92 21.32
CA LYS A 375 17.24 12.35 21.67
C LYS A 375 17.39 13.10 20.36
N SER A 376 16.39 13.91 20.00
CA SER A 376 16.56 14.90 18.94
C SER A 376 17.82 15.68 19.29
N SER A 377 18.82 15.63 18.43
CA SER A 377 20.02 16.43 18.57
C SER A 377 19.59 17.89 18.73
N GLU A 378 19.74 18.41 19.95
CA GLU A 378 19.76 19.85 20.21
C GLU A 378 20.81 20.46 19.30
N CYS A 379 20.37 21.23 18.29
CA CYS A 379 21.18 22.17 17.53
C CYS A 379 20.33 23.39 17.20
#